data_AF-K1UF02-F1
#
_entry.id   AF-K1UF02-F1
#
_cell.length_a   1.000
_cell.length_b   1.000
_cell.length_c   1.000
_cell.angle_alpha   90.00
_cell.angle_beta   90.00
_cell.angle_gamma   90.00
#
_symmetry.space_group_name_H-M   'P 1'
#
loop_
_entity.id
_entity.type
_entity.pdbx_description
1 polymer ?
#
loop_
_entity_poly.entity_id
_entity_poly.type
_entity_poly.pdbx_seq_one_letter_code
_entity_poly.pdbx_strand_id
1 'polypeptide(L)'
;MCLQSAVNSFGTATIAGFTAAGRVENIANIPLSGLSVGTQTFVGQNYGAGKYDRIIKSVKKIFTLNILLSVALSVALLTAGMPIVRLFMTEPNEDVLFAAHKYLIATAEC
;
A
#
# COMPACT_ATOMS: atom_id res chain seq x y z
N MET A 1 12.42 -10.34 15.06
CA MET A 1 12.12 -11.75 15.42
C MET A 1 11.02 -11.86 16.48
N CYS A 2 11.02 -11.07 17.56
CA CYS A 2 9.93 -11.11 18.55
C CYS A 2 8.53 -10.80 17.98
N LEU A 3 8.41 -9.82 17.06
CA LEU A 3 7.16 -9.52 16.36
C LEU A 3 6.65 -10.69 15.52
N GLN A 4 7.53 -11.38 14.79
CA GLN A 4 7.15 -12.54 13.96
C GLN A 4 6.69 -13.72 14.83
N SER A 5 7.34 -13.96 15.97
CA SER A 5 6.92 -14.99 16.92
C SER A 5 5.57 -14.68 17.58
N ALA A 6 5.30 -13.41 17.89
CA ALA A 6 4.00 -12.98 18.39
C ALA A 6 2.90 -13.15 17.33
N VAL A 7 3.18 -12.78 16.07
CA VAL A 7 2.27 -13.01 14.93
C VAL A 7 1.99 -14.50 14.76
N ASN A 8 3.02 -15.35 14.90
CA ASN A 8 2.89 -16.80 14.82
C ASN A 8 2.04 -17.43 15.94
N SER A 9 1.76 -16.68 17.03
CA SER A 9 0.92 -17.11 18.14
C SER A 9 -0.59 -16.91 17.91
N PHE A 10 -1.00 -16.16 16.89
CA PHE A 10 -2.42 -15.84 16.62
C PHE A 10 -3.17 -16.92 15.80
N GLY A 11 -2.57 -18.10 15.63
CA GLY A 11 -3.12 -19.21 14.87
C GLY A 11 -2.73 -19.17 13.39
N THR A 12 -2.49 -20.35 12.80
CA THR A 12 -2.07 -20.53 11.40
C THR A 12 -3.01 -19.86 10.41
N ALA A 13 -4.32 -19.84 10.71
CA ALA A 13 -5.31 -19.19 9.86
C ALA A 13 -5.13 -17.66 9.80
N THR A 14 -4.92 -16.99 10.93
CA THR A 14 -4.75 -15.53 10.99
C THR A 14 -3.48 -15.08 10.27
N ILE A 15 -2.40 -15.84 10.41
CA ILE A 15 -1.10 -15.54 9.77
C ILE A 15 -1.19 -15.70 8.24
N ALA A 16 -1.90 -16.74 7.78
CA ALA A 16 -2.12 -16.95 6.36
C ALA A 16 -2.92 -15.79 5.74
N GLY A 17 -3.96 -15.31 6.44
CA GLY A 17 -4.79 -14.20 6.00
C GLY A 17 -3.99 -12.89 5.96
N PHE A 18 -3.21 -12.63 7.00
CA PHE A 18 -2.29 -11.48 7.07
C PHE A 18 -1.26 -11.52 5.94
N THR A 19 -0.67 -12.68 5.67
CA THR A 19 0.33 -12.84 4.61
C THR A 19 -0.26 -12.59 3.23
N ALA A 20 -1.46 -13.11 2.96
CA ALA A 20 -2.14 -12.89 1.68
C ALA A 20 -2.53 -11.41 1.51
N ALA A 21 -3.14 -10.79 2.53
CA ALA A 21 -3.51 -9.38 2.51
C ALA A 21 -2.29 -8.45 2.39
N GLY A 22 -1.20 -8.76 3.08
CA GLY A 22 0.06 -8.01 2.99
C GLY A 22 0.69 -8.04 1.60
N ARG A 23 0.48 -9.11 0.80
CA ARG A 23 0.91 -9.11 -0.61
C ARG A 23 0.14 -8.10 -1.45
N VAL A 24 -1.17 -7.99 -1.21
CA VAL A 24 -2.03 -7.02 -1.90
C VAL A 24 -1.64 -5.60 -1.55
N GLU A 25 -1.40 -5.33 -0.26
CA GLU A 25 -0.87 -4.05 0.21
C GLU A 25 0.48 -3.70 -0.44
N ASN A 26 1.39 -4.65 -0.55
CA ASN A 26 2.68 -4.41 -1.21
C ASN A 26 2.51 -3.98 -2.68
N ILE A 27 1.60 -4.62 -3.41
CA ILE A 27 1.28 -4.25 -4.79
C ILE A 27 0.71 -2.82 -4.85
N ALA A 28 -0.18 -2.47 -3.93
CA ALA A 28 -0.76 -1.12 -3.83
C ALA A 28 0.29 -0.04 -3.53
N ASN A 29 1.36 -0.37 -2.81
CA ASN A 29 2.43 0.56 -2.44
C ASN A 29 3.46 0.84 -3.55
N ILE A 30 3.53 0.01 -4.59
CA ILE A 30 4.44 0.19 -5.74
C ILE A 30 4.28 1.58 -6.40
N PRO A 31 3.08 2.01 -6.81
CA PRO A 31 2.90 3.31 -7.46
C PRO A 31 3.23 4.50 -6.54
N LEU A 32 2.94 4.44 -5.23
CA LEU A 32 3.35 5.48 -4.27
C LEU A 32 4.88 5.62 -4.21
N SER A 33 5.56 4.48 -4.17
CA SER A 33 7.02 4.44 -4.15
C SER A 33 7.60 5.04 -5.44
N GLY A 34 7.04 4.70 -6.60
CA GLY A 34 7.45 5.25 -7.89
C GLY A 34 7.26 6.77 -7.98
N LEU A 35 6.14 7.30 -7.48
CA LEU A 35 5.86 8.73 -7.44
C LEU A 35 6.85 9.48 -6.53
N SER A 36 7.19 8.89 -5.39
CA SER A 36 8.16 9.45 -4.44
C SER A 36 9.55 9.58 -5.06
N VAL A 37 10.04 8.50 -5.69
CA VAL A 37 11.34 8.49 -6.38
C VAL A 37 11.36 9.49 -7.54
N GLY A 38 10.32 9.49 -8.38
CA GLY A 38 10.22 10.42 -9.51
C GLY A 38 10.20 11.89 -9.06
N THR A 39 9.50 12.19 -7.96
CA THR A 39 9.51 13.50 -7.32
C THR A 39 10.91 13.89 -6.86
N GLN A 40 11.59 12.99 -6.16
CA GLN A 40 12.93 13.24 -5.63
C GLN A 40 13.94 13.51 -6.75
N THR A 41 13.86 12.76 -7.86
CA THR A 41 14.66 13.01 -9.07
C THR A 41 14.37 14.38 -9.68
N PHE A 42 13.09 14.74 -9.85
CA PHE A 42 12.70 16.03 -10.41
C PHE A 42 13.19 17.20 -9.56
N VAL A 43 13.04 17.09 -8.23
CA VAL A 43 13.52 18.09 -7.28
C VAL A 43 15.04 18.20 -7.33
N GLY A 44 15.77 17.08 -7.29
CA GLY A 44 17.24 17.06 -7.36
C GLY A 44 17.80 17.71 -8.63
N GLN A 45 17.19 17.41 -9.79
CA GLN A 45 17.59 18.01 -11.07
C GLN A 45 17.34 19.53 -11.11
N ASN A 46 16.18 19.99 -10.62
CA ASN A 46 15.88 21.43 -10.62
C ASN A 46 16.67 22.18 -9.55
N TYR A 47 16.99 21.54 -8.42
CA TYR A 47 17.82 22.09 -7.37
C TYR A 47 19.24 22.34 -7.87
N GLY A 48 19.86 21.33 -8.52
CA GLY A 48 21.19 21.48 -9.13
C GLY A 48 21.25 22.54 -10.24
N ALA A 49 20.14 22.81 -10.92
CA ALA A 49 20.03 23.85 -11.94
C ALA A 49 19.62 25.24 -11.39
N GLY A 50 19.47 25.40 -10.07
CA GLY A 50 19.02 26.65 -9.44
C GLY A 50 17.57 27.06 -9.74
N LYS A 51 16.75 26.15 -10.25
CA LYS A 51 15.36 26.42 -10.72
C LYS A 51 14.32 26.21 -9.61
N TYR A 52 14.47 26.92 -8.49
CA TYR A 52 13.62 26.75 -7.30
C TYR A 52 12.12 27.01 -7.55
N ASP A 53 11.78 27.97 -8.42
CA ASP A 53 10.37 28.27 -8.74
C ASP A 53 9.65 27.07 -9.39
N ARG A 54 10.39 26.25 -10.16
CA ARG A 54 9.85 25.00 -10.72
C ARG A 54 9.65 23.93 -9.67
N ILE A 55 10.50 23.88 -8.64
CA ILE A 55 10.36 22.94 -7.52
C ILE A 55 9.05 23.21 -6.79
N ILE A 56 8.79 24.47 -6.40
CA ILE A 56 7.58 24.84 -5.64
C ILE A 56 6.31 24.51 -6.43
N LYS A 57 6.29 24.84 -7.73
CA LYS A 57 5.16 24.53 -8.63
C LYS A 57 4.93 23.02 -8.73
N SER A 58 5.99 22.23 -8.85
CA SER A 58 5.87 20.77 -8.96
C SER A 58 5.44 20.12 -7.65
N VAL A 59 5.96 20.56 -6.49
CA VAL A 59 5.57 20.01 -5.18
C VAL A 59 4.06 20.16 -4.94
N LYS A 60 3.47 21.31 -5.29
CA LYS A 60 2.01 21.50 -5.19
C LYS A 60 1.21 20.52 -6.07
N LYS A 61 1.68 20.27 -7.30
CA LYS A 61 1.06 19.32 -8.22
C LYS A 61 1.19 17.89 -7.72
N ILE A 62 2.39 17.51 -7.27
CA ILE A 62 2.69 16.19 -6.72
C ILE A 62 1.86 15.93 -5.47
N PHE A 63 1.68 16.92 -4.60
CA PHE A 63 0.83 16.80 -3.42
C PHE A 63 -0.62 16.47 -3.79
N THR A 64 -1.17 17.18 -4.79
CA THR A 64 -2.52 16.90 -5.30
C THR A 64 -2.60 15.50 -5.92
N LEU A 65 -1.59 15.12 -6.70
CA LEU A 65 -1.53 13.79 -7.33
C LEU A 65 -1.41 12.67 -6.29
N ASN A 66 -0.67 12.91 -5.20
CA ASN A 66 -0.52 11.97 -4.10
C ASN A 66 -1.84 11.72 -3.37
N ILE A 67 -2.62 12.79 -3.10
CA ILE A 67 -3.97 12.66 -2.52
C ILE A 67 -4.87 11.86 -3.46
N LEU A 68 -4.90 12.20 -4.75
CA LEU A 68 -5.72 11.49 -5.73
C LEU A 68 -5.34 10.01 -5.84
N LEU A 69 -4.04 9.70 -5.85
CA LEU A 69 -3.53 8.33 -5.91
C LEU A 69 -3.85 7.55 -4.63
N SER A 70 -3.70 8.17 -3.46
CA SER A 70 -4.04 7.56 -2.17
C SER A 70 -5.53 7.22 -2.09
N VAL A 71 -6.42 8.16 -2.45
CA VAL A 71 -7.87 7.91 -2.49
C VAL A 71 -8.21 6.82 -3.51
N ALA A 72 -7.63 6.86 -4.70
CA ALA A 72 -7.85 5.86 -5.73
C ALA A 72 -7.43 4.45 -5.26
N LEU A 73 -6.30 4.33 -4.56
CA LEU A 73 -5.82 3.05 -4.03
C LEU A 73 -6.64 2.56 -2.83
N SER A 74 -7.09 3.45 -1.96
CA SER A 74 -8.01 3.07 -0.87
C SER A 74 -9.31 2.50 -1.45
N VAL A 75 -9.91 3.15 -2.45
CA VAL A 75 -11.10 2.64 -3.15
C VAL A 75 -10.81 1.31 -3.87
N ALA A 76 -9.65 1.17 -4.51
CA ALA A 76 -9.25 -0.07 -5.16
C ALA A 76 -9.06 -1.22 -4.16
N LEU A 77 -8.48 -0.97 -2.98
CA LEU A 77 -8.34 -1.96 -1.92
C LEU A 77 -9.69 -2.39 -1.35
N LEU A 78 -10.62 -1.45 -1.14
CA LEU A 78 -11.96 -1.76 -0.63
C LEU A 78 -12.80 -2.58 -1.62
N THR A 79 -12.68 -2.30 -2.92
CA THR A 79 -13.49 -2.96 -3.95
C THR A 79 -12.85 -4.22 -4.53
N ALA A 80 -11.54 -4.20 -4.77
CA ALA A 80 -10.80 -5.28 -5.44
C ALA A 80 -9.81 -6.02 -4.52
N GLY A 81 -9.59 -5.56 -3.28
CA GLY A 81 -8.62 -6.21 -2.39
C GLY A 81 -8.99 -7.66 -2.04
N MET A 82 -10.26 -7.92 -1.71
CA MET A 82 -10.74 -9.25 -1.35
C MET A 82 -10.64 -10.29 -2.50
N PRO A 83 -11.07 -10.00 -3.74
CA PRO A 83 -10.86 -10.94 -4.85
C PRO A 83 -9.37 -11.16 -5.18
N ILE A 84 -8.52 -10.14 -5.03
CA ILE A 84 -7.07 -10.31 -5.22
C ILE A 84 -6.48 -11.20 -4.12
N VAL A 85 -6.87 -11.01 -2.86
CA VAL A 85 -6.46 -11.89 -1.75
C VAL A 85 -6.81 -13.35 -2.05
N ARG A 86 -8.03 -13.62 -2.55
CA ARG A 86 -8.45 -14.99 -2.91
C ARG A 86 -7.55 -15.65 -3.97
N LEU A 87 -6.96 -14.88 -4.89
CA LEU A 87 -6.00 -15.42 -5.87
C LEU A 87 -4.70 -15.91 -5.22
N PHE A 88 -4.35 -15.40 -4.05
CA PHE A 88 -3.16 -15.80 -3.30
C PHE A 88 -3.43 -16.91 -2.28
N MET A 89 -4.65 -17.48 -2.25
CA MET A 89 -5.07 -18.49 -1.30
C MET A 89 -5.40 -19.82 -1.99
N THR A 90 -4.77 -20.90 -1.55
CA THR A 90 -4.98 -22.26 -2.10
C THR A 90 -6.16 -22.99 -1.44
N GLU A 91 -6.37 -22.79 -0.13
CA GLU A 91 -7.50 -23.33 0.65
C GLU A 91 -8.18 -22.19 1.42
N PRO A 92 -9.30 -21.63 0.90
CA PRO A 92 -10.01 -20.55 1.56
C PRO A 92 -10.78 -21.09 2.78
N ASN A 93 -10.18 -20.98 3.96
CA ASN A 93 -10.87 -21.25 5.23
C ASN A 93 -11.53 -19.94 5.72
N GLU A 94 -12.72 -20.01 6.32
CA GLU A 94 -13.53 -18.82 6.68
C GLU A 94 -12.79 -17.87 7.62
N ASP A 95 -12.05 -18.41 8.59
CA ASP A 95 -11.24 -17.64 9.53
C ASP A 95 -10.14 -16.83 8.84
N VAL A 96 -9.57 -17.38 7.77
CA VAL A 96 -8.47 -16.76 7.01
C VAL A 96 -8.99 -15.59 6.17
N LEU A 97 -10.15 -15.78 5.55
CA LEU A 97 -10.86 -14.74 4.79
C LEU A 97 -11.28 -13.59 5.72
N PHE A 98 -11.78 -13.89 6.92
CA PHE A 98 -12.16 -12.88 7.90
C PHE A 98 -10.94 -12.05 8.35
N ALA A 99 -9.82 -12.70 8.67
CA ALA A 99 -8.58 -12.03 9.06
C ALA A 99 -8.05 -11.13 7.94
N ALA A 100 -8.03 -11.62 6.69
CA ALA A 100 -7.57 -10.84 5.55
C ALA A 100 -8.47 -9.62 5.26
N HIS A 101 -9.79 -9.77 5.39
CA HIS A 101 -10.73 -8.67 5.18
C HIS A 101 -10.54 -7.55 6.22
N LYS A 102 -10.41 -7.92 7.50
CA LYS A 102 -10.11 -6.96 8.57
C LYS A 102 -8.79 -6.22 8.35
N TYR A 103 -7.77 -6.93 7.89
CA TYR A 103 -6.49 -6.29 7.56
C TYR A 103 -6.65 -5.26 6.44
N LEU A 104 -7.27 -5.63 5.32
CA LEU A 104 -7.45 -4.74 4.18
C LEU A 104 -8.24 -3.47 4.52
N ILE A 105 -9.29 -3.58 5.33
CA ILE A 105 -10.07 -2.40 5.76
C ILE A 105 -9.20 -1.50 6.66
N ALA A 106 -8.50 -2.08 7.65
CA ALA A 106 -7.64 -1.31 8.53
C ALA A 106 -6.52 -0.58 7.77
N THR A 107 -5.98 -1.21 6.71
CA THR A 107 -4.97 -0.60 5.84
C THR A 107 -5.57 0.45 4.90
N ALA A 108 -6.81 0.28 4.42
CA ALA A 108 -7.44 1.23 3.52
C ALA A 108 -7.94 2.52 4.21
N GLU A 109 -8.18 2.44 5.52
CA GLU A 109 -8.57 3.59 6.38
C GLU A 109 -7.39 4.44 6.84
N CYS A 110 -6.16 3.94 6.72
CA CYS A 110 -4.92 4.59 7.16
C CYS A 110 -4.24 5.33 6.01
#